data_AF-A0A943PJH5-F1
#
_entry.id   AF-A0A943PJH5-F1
#
_cell.length_a   1.000
_cell.length_b   1.000
_cell.length_c   1.000
_cell.angle_alpha   90.00
_cell.angle_beta   90.00
_cell.angle_gamma   90.00
#
_symmetry.space_group_name_H-M   'P 1'
#
loop_
_entity.id
_entity.type
_entity.pdbx_description
1 polymer ?
#
loop_
_entity_poly.entity_id
_entity_poly.type
_entity_poly.pdbx_seq_one_letter_code
_entity_poly.pdbx_strand_id
1 'polypeptide(L)'
;MAADTPVIPQTITVHLGRPNAAARNVTVPFTDYLKNVASSEIYPTWPENAIRANIYAQASFALNRIYTEHYRSRGYDFDITNSTAYDQAYIEGRSVFSNVAKIVDELFNNYVTKGDQVQPYFTQYCSGREVTCDGLSQWGTVTLANQGYTPYRILQYYYGNDVNIKTAPVKNIRESYPGRALRLGDISEDVRIIQRQLNRIARNYPAIPRIPSPNGIFDTATRESIRKFQSLFNLTVDGIVGKATWYKIKQLYAGILKLGELYSEGLRLTDVERQFKTVIKRGDRGQDVSTIQYFLNFIGNFTNNIQPPAVDGIFGQGTYNSVVQFQRQYGLAPDGIVGRDTWNKLQAVYNDILRTFPGEFSIYDQYARFAYPGYNLLRGSTGSAVRNLQEYLQVLSRGVESVPYVAADGIFGPQTEAAVKAARRYFGLTPNGVVGPLLWYAIAEYYYYNV
;
A
#
# COMPACT_ATOMS: atom_id res chain seq x y z
N MET A 1 4.40 0.30 -4.40
CA MET A 1 4.31 0.38 -2.93
C MET A 1 5.14 1.56 -2.44
N ALA A 2 4.60 2.46 -1.60
CA ALA A 2 5.37 2.76 -0.40
C ALA A 2 4.67 1.86 0.60
N ALA A 3 5.30 0.74 0.87
CA ALA A 3 4.82 -0.14 1.89
C ALA A 3 5.05 0.57 3.23
N ASP A 4 4.19 0.33 4.22
CA ASP A 4 4.45 0.79 5.58
C ASP A 4 5.79 0.23 6.11
N THR A 5 6.39 -0.76 5.44
CA THR A 5 7.75 -1.25 5.62
C THR A 5 8.64 -1.04 4.37
N PRO A 6 9.92 -0.67 4.52
CA PRO A 6 10.83 -0.47 3.39
C PRO A 6 11.13 -1.76 2.62
N VAL A 7 11.42 -1.59 1.34
CA VAL A 7 11.62 -2.63 0.33
C VAL A 7 12.63 -2.11 -0.67
N ILE A 8 13.58 -2.95 -1.06
CA ILE A 8 14.60 -2.57 -2.04
C ILE A 8 14.01 -2.74 -3.43
N PRO A 9 13.95 -1.66 -4.26
CA PRO A 9 13.41 -1.79 -5.60
C PRO A 9 14.39 -2.58 -6.47
N GLN A 10 13.86 -3.31 -7.45
CA GLN A 10 14.71 -3.97 -8.45
C GLN A 10 15.45 -2.95 -9.32
N THR A 11 14.80 -1.84 -9.66
CA THR A 11 15.33 -0.79 -10.52
C THR A 11 15.05 0.59 -9.94
N ILE A 12 15.87 1.57 -10.32
CA ILE A 12 15.68 2.99 -10.02
C ILE A 12 15.76 3.80 -11.31
N THR A 13 14.89 4.80 -11.45
CA THR A 13 14.85 5.72 -12.59
C THR A 13 15.51 7.04 -12.21
N VAL A 14 16.67 7.30 -12.81
CA VAL A 14 17.49 8.49 -12.61
C VAL A 14 17.19 9.52 -13.69
N HIS A 15 16.84 10.74 -13.31
CA HIS A 15 16.76 11.88 -14.21
C HIS A 15 18.12 12.56 -14.35
N LEU A 16 18.63 12.68 -15.57
CA LEU A 16 19.98 13.20 -15.85
C LEU A 16 20.06 14.73 -15.87
N GLY A 17 19.43 15.39 -14.90
CA GLY A 17 19.40 16.84 -14.77
C GLY A 17 18.75 17.32 -13.48
N ARG A 18 18.53 18.63 -13.37
CA ARG A 18 17.68 19.20 -12.31
C ARG A 18 16.23 18.76 -12.51
N PRO A 19 15.36 18.74 -11.48
CA PRO A 19 14.02 18.16 -11.60
C PRO A 19 13.16 18.69 -12.77
N ASN A 20 13.28 19.97 -13.11
CA ASN A 20 12.53 20.61 -14.21
C ASN A 20 13.37 20.77 -15.50
N ALA A 21 14.57 20.21 -15.55
CA ALA A 21 15.42 20.32 -16.73
C ALA A 21 14.92 19.38 -17.83
N ALA A 22 15.09 19.77 -19.09
CA ALA A 22 14.89 18.88 -20.23
C ALA A 22 16.06 17.90 -20.31
N ALA A 23 16.01 16.84 -19.50
CA ALA A 23 16.97 15.75 -19.50
C ALA A 23 16.26 14.40 -19.58
N ARG A 24 16.97 13.38 -20.08
CA ARG A 24 16.40 12.04 -20.20
C ARG A 24 16.42 11.29 -18.87
N ASN A 25 15.49 10.36 -18.74
CA ASN A 25 15.44 9.40 -17.65
C ASN A 25 16.17 8.11 -18.04
N VAL A 26 16.89 7.51 -17.10
CA VAL A 26 17.58 6.23 -17.26
C VAL A 26 17.17 5.29 -16.14
N THR A 27 16.67 4.11 -16.50
CA THR A 27 16.30 3.07 -15.54
C THR A 27 17.38 2.01 -15.47
N VAL A 28 17.94 1.80 -14.28
CA VAL A 28 19.02 0.82 -14.03
C VAL A 28 18.68 -0.05 -12.82
N PRO A 29 19.31 -1.23 -12.66
CA PRO A 29 19.22 -1.99 -11.42
C PRO A 29 19.62 -1.12 -10.22
N PHE A 30 18.90 -1.25 -9.09
CA PHE A 30 19.19 -0.43 -7.90
C PHE A 30 20.63 -0.63 -7.38
N THR A 31 21.13 -1.86 -7.46
CA THR A 31 22.52 -2.20 -7.15
C THR A 31 23.52 -1.46 -8.05
N ASP A 32 23.23 -1.36 -9.34
CA ASP A 32 24.13 -0.71 -10.32
C ASP A 32 24.13 0.80 -10.12
N TYR A 33 22.98 1.39 -9.78
CA TYR A 33 22.91 2.78 -9.33
C TYR A 33 23.80 3.02 -8.11
N LEU A 34 23.71 2.18 -7.06
CA LEU A 34 24.54 2.35 -5.87
C LEU A 34 26.03 2.18 -6.17
N LYS A 35 26.42 1.21 -7.01
CA LYS A 35 27.81 1.03 -7.45
C LYS A 35 28.34 2.27 -8.18
N ASN A 36 27.49 2.86 -9.02
CA ASN A 36 27.80 4.08 -9.77
C ASN A 36 27.97 5.27 -8.83
N VAL A 37 27.02 5.51 -7.93
CA VAL A 37 27.05 6.61 -6.96
C VAL A 37 28.26 6.48 -6.03
N ALA A 38 28.47 5.30 -5.44
CA ALA A 38 29.62 5.06 -4.59
C ALA A 38 30.92 5.33 -5.35
N SER A 39 31.08 4.79 -6.55
CA SER A 39 32.28 5.07 -7.36
C SER A 39 32.41 6.54 -7.78
N SER A 40 31.33 7.31 -7.79
CA SER A 40 31.29 8.74 -8.14
C SER A 40 31.62 9.68 -7.00
N GLU A 41 31.39 9.25 -5.77
CA GLU A 41 31.47 10.16 -4.63
C GLU A 41 32.56 9.79 -3.64
N ILE A 42 33.05 8.54 -3.66
CA ILE A 42 34.12 8.08 -2.76
C ILE A 42 35.29 7.47 -3.51
N TYR A 43 36.47 7.53 -2.89
CA TYR A 43 37.69 6.97 -3.47
C TYR A 43 37.88 5.51 -3.06
N PRO A 44 38.31 4.62 -3.98
CA PRO A 44 38.50 3.21 -3.68
C PRO A 44 39.68 2.94 -2.74
N THR A 45 40.57 3.91 -2.52
CA THR A 45 41.73 3.80 -1.63
C THR A 45 41.42 4.19 -0.18
N TRP A 46 40.19 4.62 0.11
CA TRP A 46 39.79 4.95 1.47
C TRP A 46 39.75 3.70 2.37
N PRO A 47 39.91 3.87 3.69
CA PRO A 47 39.72 2.78 4.64
C PRO A 47 38.36 2.11 4.43
N GLU A 48 38.32 0.78 4.48
CA GLU A 48 37.09 0.01 4.22
C GLU A 48 35.93 0.45 5.12
N ASN A 49 36.21 0.78 6.39
CA ASN A 49 35.17 1.26 7.31
C ASN A 49 34.54 2.59 6.87
N ALA A 50 35.33 3.48 6.26
CA ALA A 50 34.83 4.73 5.67
C ALA A 50 33.96 4.44 4.44
N ILE A 51 34.42 3.54 3.55
CA ILE A 51 33.67 3.12 2.35
C ILE A 51 32.30 2.55 2.74
N ARG A 52 32.26 1.62 3.70
CA ARG A 52 31.02 1.00 4.21
C ARG A 52 30.06 2.04 4.80
N ALA A 53 30.56 2.97 5.63
CA ALA A 53 29.73 4.02 6.23
C ALA A 53 29.08 4.93 5.17
N ASN A 54 29.82 5.30 4.13
CA ASN A 54 29.30 6.08 3.01
C ASN A 54 28.24 5.28 2.23
N ILE A 55 28.48 4.00 1.94
CA ILE A 55 27.53 3.16 1.20
C ILE A 55 26.21 3.00 1.98
N TYR A 56 26.25 2.82 3.31
CA TYR A 56 25.01 2.80 4.12
C TYR A 56 24.23 4.11 4.00
N ALA A 57 24.92 5.26 4.06
CA ALA A 57 24.29 6.57 3.90
C ALA A 57 23.74 6.77 2.47
N GLN A 58 24.47 6.32 1.45
CA GLN A 58 24.04 6.43 0.06
C GLN A 58 22.81 5.56 -0.23
N ALA A 59 22.80 4.30 0.26
CA ALA A 59 21.69 3.37 0.12
C ALA A 59 20.43 3.89 0.83
N SER A 60 20.59 4.36 2.07
CA SER A 60 19.47 4.90 2.85
C SER A 60 18.89 6.19 2.24
N PHE A 61 19.73 7.06 1.68
CA PHE A 61 19.29 8.27 0.97
C PHE A 61 18.43 7.92 -0.26
N ALA A 62 18.95 7.06 -1.15
CA ALA A 62 18.24 6.66 -2.36
C ALA A 62 16.92 5.97 -2.02
N LEU A 63 16.97 5.06 -1.04
CA LEU A 63 15.80 4.34 -0.58
C LEU A 63 14.76 5.28 0.06
N ASN A 64 15.19 6.33 0.76
CA ASN A 64 14.29 7.36 1.29
C ASN A 64 13.55 8.11 0.17
N ARG A 65 14.24 8.51 -0.91
CA ARG A 65 13.60 9.16 -2.08
C ARG A 65 12.52 8.30 -2.70
N ILE A 66 12.79 7.00 -2.84
CA ILE A 66 11.86 6.01 -3.36
C ILE A 66 10.70 5.78 -2.38
N TYR A 67 11.00 5.56 -1.10
CA TYR A 67 10.02 5.27 -0.04
C TYR A 67 9.02 6.41 0.14
N THR A 68 9.51 7.64 0.16
CA THR A 68 8.68 8.85 0.28
C THR A 68 8.01 9.24 -1.03
N GLU A 69 8.34 8.56 -2.14
CA GLU A 69 7.94 8.91 -3.50
C GLU A 69 8.18 10.39 -3.77
N HIS A 70 9.37 10.88 -3.40
CA HIS A 70 9.70 12.29 -3.39
C HIS A 70 9.35 12.95 -4.73
N TYR A 71 9.86 12.44 -5.85
CA TYR A 71 9.58 13.01 -7.16
C TYR A 71 8.22 12.56 -7.72
N ARG A 72 7.89 11.27 -7.61
CA ARG A 72 6.61 10.71 -8.10
C ARG A 72 5.37 11.40 -7.53
N SER A 73 5.36 11.67 -6.22
CA SER A 73 4.26 12.38 -5.55
C SER A 73 4.11 13.84 -5.96
N ARG A 74 5.12 14.40 -6.63
CA ARG A 74 5.13 15.75 -7.20
C ARG A 74 4.83 15.78 -8.71
N GLY A 75 4.48 14.63 -9.30
CA GLY A 75 4.09 14.52 -10.71
C GLY A 75 5.22 14.18 -11.67
N TYR A 76 6.44 13.94 -11.17
CA TYR A 76 7.54 13.48 -12.01
C TYR A 76 7.46 11.98 -12.27
N ASP A 77 8.07 11.54 -13.37
CA ASP A 77 8.11 10.14 -13.82
C ASP A 77 9.44 9.43 -13.51
N PHE A 78 10.28 10.03 -12.65
CA PHE A 78 11.54 9.49 -12.16
C PHE A 78 11.58 9.42 -10.62
N ASP A 79 12.58 8.71 -10.09
CA ASP A 79 12.68 8.41 -8.67
C ASP A 79 13.75 9.25 -7.95
N ILE A 80 14.77 9.69 -8.70
CA ILE A 80 15.89 10.50 -8.19
C ILE A 80 16.54 11.29 -9.34
N THR A 81 17.22 12.40 -9.04
CA THR A 81 18.06 13.12 -10.02
C THR A 81 19.54 12.74 -9.88
N ASN A 82 20.36 13.03 -10.89
CA ASN A 82 21.82 12.99 -10.76
C ASN A 82 22.44 14.35 -10.41
N SER A 83 21.61 15.35 -10.10
CA SER A 83 22.05 16.70 -9.78
C SER A 83 22.45 16.76 -8.31
N THR A 84 23.72 16.96 -8.01
CA THR A 84 24.28 17.04 -6.64
C THR A 84 23.70 18.18 -5.79
N ALA A 85 23.03 19.15 -6.43
CA ALA A 85 22.26 20.18 -5.73
C ALA A 85 20.98 19.64 -5.04
N TYR A 86 20.50 18.47 -5.44
CA TYR A 86 19.25 17.88 -4.95
C TYR A 86 19.46 16.45 -4.43
N ASP A 87 20.29 15.66 -5.11
CA ASP A 87 20.49 14.23 -4.87
C ASP A 87 21.98 13.84 -5.04
N GLN A 88 22.23 12.61 -5.49
CA GLN A 88 23.55 11.97 -5.48
C GLN A 88 24.20 12.05 -6.86
N ALA A 89 25.54 12.04 -6.91
CA ALA A 89 26.28 12.06 -8.16
C ALA A 89 26.16 10.71 -8.88
N TYR A 90 25.42 10.69 -9.99
CA TYR A 90 25.31 9.55 -10.89
C TYR A 90 25.81 9.96 -12.29
N ILE A 91 26.74 9.18 -12.84
CA ILE A 91 27.32 9.42 -14.16
C ILE A 91 27.05 8.20 -15.03
N GLU A 92 26.19 8.35 -16.02
CA GLU A 92 25.87 7.24 -16.92
C GLU A 92 27.10 6.77 -17.71
N GLY A 93 27.25 5.45 -17.85
CA GLY A 93 28.34 4.84 -18.62
C GLY A 93 29.73 4.85 -17.94
N ARG A 94 29.85 5.35 -16.70
CA ARG A 94 31.12 5.31 -15.97
C ARG A 94 31.57 3.89 -15.61
N SER A 95 32.87 3.74 -15.43
CA SER A 95 33.45 2.56 -14.76
C SER A 95 33.22 2.59 -13.25
N VAL A 96 33.10 1.40 -12.65
CA VAL A 96 32.95 1.20 -11.20
C VAL A 96 34.20 0.56 -10.62
N PHE A 97 34.58 0.93 -9.40
CA PHE A 97 35.73 0.34 -8.73
C PHE A 97 35.35 -1.03 -8.15
N SER A 98 36.14 -2.06 -8.43
CA SER A 98 35.80 -3.45 -8.08
C SER A 98 35.68 -3.70 -6.58
N ASN A 99 36.54 -3.07 -5.76
CA ASN A 99 36.46 -3.17 -4.31
C ASN A 99 35.22 -2.47 -3.73
N VAL A 100 34.87 -1.29 -4.25
CA VAL A 100 33.65 -0.57 -3.88
C VAL A 100 32.41 -1.36 -4.29
N ALA A 101 32.40 -1.92 -5.51
CA ALA A 101 31.28 -2.68 -6.02
C ALA A 101 30.95 -3.93 -5.18
N LYS A 102 31.98 -4.64 -4.71
CA LYS A 102 31.82 -5.80 -3.80
C LYS A 102 31.17 -5.39 -2.47
N ILE A 103 31.54 -4.25 -1.91
CA ILE A 103 30.94 -3.75 -0.67
C ILE A 103 29.49 -3.34 -0.91
N VAL A 104 29.17 -2.74 -2.06
CA VAL A 104 27.78 -2.44 -2.43
C VAL A 104 26.96 -3.74 -2.52
N ASP A 105 27.47 -4.79 -3.15
CA ASP A 105 26.77 -6.08 -3.26
C ASP A 105 26.49 -6.74 -1.90
N GLU A 106 27.31 -6.45 -0.88
CA GLU A 106 27.08 -6.91 0.49
C GLU A 106 26.00 -6.08 1.20
N LEU A 107 25.96 -4.76 0.95
CA LEU A 107 25.19 -3.81 1.77
C LEU A 107 23.92 -3.27 1.11
N PHE A 108 23.65 -3.56 -0.16
CA PHE A 108 22.60 -2.90 -0.94
C PHE A 108 21.18 -3.06 -0.35
N ASN A 109 20.95 -4.11 0.46
CA ASN A 109 19.67 -4.36 1.10
C ASN A 109 19.58 -3.83 2.53
N ASN A 110 20.63 -3.14 3.00
CA ASN A 110 20.67 -2.48 4.29
C ASN A 110 20.35 -0.99 4.17
N TYR A 111 19.71 -0.44 5.20
CA TYR A 111 19.41 0.99 5.30
C TYR A 111 19.47 1.45 6.75
N VAL A 112 19.66 2.76 6.92
CA VAL A 112 19.74 3.39 8.24
C VAL A 112 18.33 3.73 8.72
N THR A 113 18.05 3.51 10.00
CA THR A 113 16.85 3.95 10.71
C THR A 113 17.25 4.75 11.94
N LYS A 114 16.33 5.54 12.50
CA LYS A 114 16.58 6.34 13.70
C LYS A 114 15.60 5.97 14.82
N GLY A 115 16.11 5.54 15.97
CA GLY A 115 15.32 4.95 17.04
C GLY A 115 14.47 3.77 16.54
N ASP A 116 13.19 3.76 16.93
CA ASP A 116 12.22 2.74 16.53
C ASP A 116 11.56 3.02 15.17
N GLN A 117 12.15 3.89 14.35
CA GLN A 117 11.60 4.24 13.06
C GLN A 117 11.66 3.07 12.07
N VAL A 118 10.66 2.99 11.19
CA VAL A 118 10.55 1.94 10.18
C VAL A 118 11.08 2.41 8.82
N GLN A 119 10.87 3.67 8.46
CA GLN A 119 11.27 4.20 7.16
C GLN A 119 12.79 4.37 7.03
N PRO A 120 13.35 4.37 5.80
CA PRO A 120 14.75 4.70 5.59
C PRO A 120 15.02 6.13 6.03
N TYR A 121 16.01 6.31 6.89
CA TYR A 121 16.40 7.62 7.37
C TYR A 121 16.99 8.43 6.22
N PHE A 122 16.60 9.70 6.10
CA PHE A 122 17.19 10.61 5.13
C PHE A 122 18.59 11.01 5.60
N THR A 123 19.56 10.16 5.25
CA THR A 123 20.98 10.30 5.55
C THR A 123 21.60 11.34 4.64
N GLN A 124 21.30 12.62 4.89
CA GLN A 124 21.97 13.72 4.20
C GLN A 124 23.48 13.60 4.39
N TYR A 125 24.25 13.81 3.31
CA TYR A 125 25.70 13.82 3.36
C TYR A 125 26.26 14.84 2.37
N CYS A 126 27.52 15.21 2.57
CA CYS A 126 28.26 16.13 1.72
C CYS A 126 29.75 15.78 1.73
N SER A 127 30.49 16.28 0.75
CA SER A 127 31.94 16.04 0.64
C SER A 127 32.67 16.31 1.96
N GLY A 128 32.37 17.41 2.66
CA GLY A 128 33.03 17.77 3.91
C GLY A 128 34.43 18.37 3.74
N ARG A 129 34.88 18.54 2.48
CA ARG A 129 36.13 19.23 2.12
C ARG A 129 35.87 20.63 1.55
N GLU A 130 34.90 20.73 0.66
CA GLU A 130 34.50 22.00 0.00
C GLU A 130 33.15 22.52 0.54
N VAL A 131 32.32 21.62 1.07
CA VAL A 131 30.96 21.91 1.54
C VAL A 131 30.75 21.19 2.87
N THR A 132 30.28 21.93 3.87
CA THR A 132 29.82 21.38 5.16
C THR A 132 28.30 21.29 5.17
N CYS A 133 27.78 20.29 5.88
CA CYS A 133 26.36 20.04 6.05
C CYS A 133 26.13 19.40 7.42
N ASP A 134 24.89 19.43 7.90
CA ASP A 134 24.49 18.84 9.19
C ASP A 134 24.59 17.31 9.22
N GLY A 135 24.78 16.69 8.05
CA GLY A 135 24.85 15.25 7.88
C GLY A 135 26.28 14.70 7.84
N LEU A 136 26.44 13.53 7.23
CA LEU A 136 27.74 12.86 7.16
C LEU A 136 28.72 13.62 6.25
N SER A 137 29.92 13.87 6.79
CA SER A 137 31.06 14.37 6.02
C SER A 137 31.82 13.19 5.41
N GLN A 138 31.84 13.09 4.09
CA GLN A 138 32.47 11.96 3.39
C GLN A 138 33.96 11.88 3.74
N TRP A 139 34.69 12.98 3.68
CA TRP A 139 36.11 13.02 4.12
C TRP A 139 36.27 12.81 5.64
N GLY A 140 35.32 13.28 6.44
CA GLY A 140 35.34 13.04 7.88
C GLY A 140 35.22 11.56 8.26
N THR A 141 34.53 10.75 7.44
CA THR A 141 34.51 9.29 7.65
C THR A 141 35.90 8.65 7.55
N VAL A 142 36.79 9.18 6.71
CA VAL A 142 38.17 8.70 6.57
C VAL A 142 38.94 8.94 7.87
N THR A 143 38.81 10.15 8.44
CA THR A 143 39.43 10.51 9.72
C THR A 143 38.98 9.56 10.83
N LEU A 144 37.67 9.34 10.97
CA LEU A 144 37.12 8.47 12.01
C LEU A 144 37.52 7.00 11.79
N ALA A 145 37.53 6.52 10.54
CA ALA A 145 37.98 5.17 10.23
C ALA A 145 39.46 4.95 10.58
N ASN A 146 40.32 5.93 10.31
CA ASN A 146 41.73 5.90 10.72
C ASN A 146 41.92 5.94 12.25
N GLN A 147 40.96 6.49 12.98
CA GLN A 147 40.89 6.42 14.45
C GLN A 147 40.33 5.09 14.98
N GLY A 148 40.07 4.11 14.09
CA GLY A 148 39.58 2.78 14.46
C GLY A 148 38.06 2.69 14.62
N TYR A 149 37.29 3.70 14.17
CA TYR A 149 35.84 3.62 14.22
C TYR A 149 35.32 2.58 13.21
N THR A 150 34.34 1.79 13.65
CA THR A 150 33.58 0.88 12.78
C THR A 150 32.57 1.69 11.94
N PRO A 151 32.05 1.14 10.82
CA PRO A 151 31.06 1.84 10.00
C PRO A 151 29.85 2.30 10.81
N TYR A 152 29.39 1.45 11.73
CA TYR A 152 28.27 1.75 12.62
C TYR A 152 28.57 2.91 13.57
N ARG A 153 29.76 2.94 14.19
CA ARG A 153 30.17 4.06 15.06
C ARG A 153 30.33 5.37 14.29
N ILE A 154 30.77 5.31 13.02
CA ILE A 154 30.82 6.48 12.14
C ILE A 154 29.41 7.02 11.88
N LEU A 155 28.45 6.14 11.57
CA LEU A 155 27.05 6.55 11.39
C LEU A 155 26.46 7.15 12.67
N GLN A 156 26.74 6.55 13.84
CA GLN A 156 26.30 7.10 15.14
C GLN A 156 26.90 8.47 15.43
N TYR A 157 28.17 8.70 15.06
CA TYR A 157 28.83 9.99 15.22
C TYR A 157 28.11 11.10 14.46
N TYR A 158 27.71 10.84 13.20
CA TYR A 158 27.07 11.86 12.36
C TYR A 158 25.56 11.99 12.54
N TYR A 159 24.87 10.89 12.85
CA TYR A 159 23.40 10.86 12.82
C TYR A 159 22.74 10.68 14.19
N GLY A 160 23.54 10.47 15.24
CA GLY A 160 23.11 10.24 16.62
C GLY A 160 23.26 8.78 17.04
N ASN A 161 23.40 8.55 18.35
CA ASN A 161 23.60 7.21 18.92
C ASN A 161 22.40 6.26 18.73
N ASP A 162 21.24 6.80 18.39
CA ASP A 162 19.98 6.08 18.20
C ASP A 162 19.79 5.54 16.77
N VAL A 163 20.76 5.70 15.87
CA VAL A 163 20.65 5.09 14.54
C VAL A 163 20.89 3.59 14.56
N ASN A 164 20.13 2.86 13.75
CA ASN A 164 20.22 1.41 13.59
C ASN A 164 20.33 1.04 12.12
N ILE A 165 20.92 -0.12 11.80
CA ILE A 165 20.94 -0.68 10.45
C ILE A 165 19.88 -1.78 10.36
N LYS A 166 18.97 -1.67 9.40
CA LYS A 166 17.93 -2.68 9.13
C LYS A 166 18.09 -3.24 7.72
N THR A 167 17.52 -4.42 7.50
CA THR A 167 17.50 -5.08 6.18
C THR A 167 16.09 -5.03 5.60
N ALA A 168 15.97 -4.78 4.29
CA ALA A 168 14.71 -4.80 3.57
C ALA A 168 14.71 -5.88 2.47
N PRO A 169 13.58 -6.55 2.21
CA PRO A 169 13.47 -7.50 1.11
C PRO A 169 13.48 -6.78 -0.25
N VAL A 170 14.01 -7.45 -1.27
CA VAL A 170 13.96 -6.96 -2.66
C VAL A 170 12.58 -7.24 -3.25
N LYS A 171 11.91 -6.22 -3.79
CA LYS A 171 10.61 -6.37 -4.45
C LYS A 171 10.51 -5.50 -5.71
N ASN A 172 9.76 -5.97 -6.71
CA ASN A 172 9.48 -5.19 -7.91
C ASN A 172 8.39 -4.15 -7.63
N ILE A 173 8.79 -2.88 -7.52
CA ILE A 173 7.88 -1.80 -7.18
C ILE A 173 8.25 -0.57 -8.00
N ARG A 174 7.30 -0.06 -8.78
CA ARG A 174 7.47 1.20 -9.52
C ARG A 174 6.61 2.34 -8.98
N GLU A 175 5.36 2.07 -8.59
CA GLU A 175 4.43 3.09 -8.08
C GLU A 175 3.71 2.58 -6.83
N SER A 176 3.39 3.47 -5.89
CA SER A 176 2.56 3.13 -4.73
C SER A 176 1.07 3.18 -4.96
N TYR A 177 0.60 3.89 -5.98
CA TYR A 177 -0.80 3.85 -6.35
C TYR A 177 -1.16 2.43 -6.78
N PRO A 178 -2.27 1.83 -6.27
CA PRO A 178 -2.60 0.43 -6.56
C PRO A 178 -3.00 0.12 -8.00
N GLY A 179 -2.91 1.08 -8.92
CA GLY A 179 -3.36 0.95 -10.31
C GLY A 179 -4.89 1.00 -10.47
N ARG A 180 -5.64 1.06 -9.37
CA ARG A 180 -7.10 1.21 -9.33
C ARG A 180 -7.52 2.27 -8.33
N ALA A 181 -8.63 2.95 -8.61
CA ALA A 181 -9.16 3.94 -7.70
C ALA A 181 -9.81 3.26 -6.49
N LEU A 182 -9.68 3.86 -5.30
CA LEU A 182 -10.39 3.40 -4.10
C LEU A 182 -11.69 4.18 -3.92
N ARG A 183 -12.78 3.48 -3.59
CA ARG A 183 -14.13 4.05 -3.50
C ARG A 183 -14.98 3.36 -2.44
N LEU A 184 -16.14 3.95 -2.13
CA LEU A 184 -17.09 3.43 -1.15
C LEU A 184 -17.38 1.93 -1.37
N GLY A 185 -17.24 1.13 -0.31
CA GLY A 185 -17.43 -0.32 -0.33
C GLY A 185 -16.13 -1.13 -0.52
N ASP A 186 -15.05 -0.49 -0.98
CA ASP A 186 -13.75 -1.16 -1.11
C ASP A 186 -13.24 -1.63 0.26
N ILE A 187 -12.71 -2.84 0.30
CA ILE A 187 -11.92 -3.34 1.42
C ILE A 187 -10.52 -3.61 0.89
N SER A 188 -9.49 -3.03 1.50
CA SER A 188 -8.09 -3.36 1.22
C SER A 188 -7.13 -2.73 2.23
N GLU A 189 -5.89 -3.19 2.23
CA GLU A 189 -4.81 -2.51 2.96
C GLU A 189 -4.57 -1.09 2.41
N ASP A 190 -4.79 -0.87 1.11
CA ASP A 190 -4.65 0.45 0.50
C ASP A 190 -5.64 1.47 1.05
N VAL A 191 -6.88 1.04 1.35
CA VAL A 191 -7.85 1.87 2.07
C VAL A 191 -7.33 2.19 3.47
N ARG A 192 -6.84 1.18 4.20
CA ARG A 192 -6.34 1.34 5.57
C ARG A 192 -5.17 2.33 5.63
N ILE A 193 -4.23 2.21 4.69
CA ILE A 193 -3.09 3.12 4.53
C ILE A 193 -3.59 4.56 4.38
N ILE A 194 -4.53 4.81 3.45
CA ILE A 194 -5.06 6.15 3.23
C ILE A 194 -5.85 6.68 4.43
N GLN A 195 -6.66 5.85 5.09
CA GLN A 195 -7.38 6.25 6.31
C GLN A 195 -6.42 6.72 7.42
N ARG A 196 -5.30 6.00 7.62
CA ARG A 196 -4.28 6.37 8.61
C ARG A 196 -3.55 7.66 8.23
N GLN A 197 -3.08 7.77 6.98
CA GLN A 197 -2.40 8.96 6.50
C GLN A 197 -3.31 10.19 6.57
N LEU A 198 -4.56 10.05 6.17
CA LEU A 198 -5.55 11.11 6.23
C LEU A 198 -5.85 11.54 7.66
N ASN A 199 -5.97 10.60 8.61
CA ASN A 199 -6.11 10.92 10.03
C ASN A 199 -4.89 11.66 10.61
N ARG A 200 -3.67 11.33 10.18
CA ARG A 200 -2.46 12.08 10.57
C ARG A 200 -2.48 13.50 10.00
N ILE A 201 -2.85 13.64 8.73
CA ILE A 201 -3.01 14.94 8.06
C ILE A 201 -4.09 15.77 8.78
N ALA A 202 -5.22 15.17 9.15
CA ALA A 202 -6.31 15.83 9.85
C ALA A 202 -5.92 16.41 11.23
N ARG A 203 -4.78 15.99 11.83
CA ARG A 203 -4.25 16.66 13.03
C ARG A 203 -3.76 18.08 12.73
N ASN A 204 -3.21 18.31 11.54
CA ASN A 204 -2.72 19.61 11.08
C ASN A 204 -3.78 20.36 10.23
N TYR A 205 -4.78 19.65 9.71
CA TYR A 205 -5.89 20.20 8.94
C TYR A 205 -7.24 19.81 9.57
N PRO A 206 -7.67 20.46 10.68
CA PRO A 206 -8.84 20.04 11.48
C PRO A 206 -10.17 20.08 10.73
N ALA A 207 -10.23 20.81 9.61
CA ALA A 207 -11.40 20.84 8.74
C ALA A 207 -11.67 19.50 8.06
N ILE A 208 -10.68 18.59 7.97
CA ILE A 208 -10.85 17.22 7.50
C ILE A 208 -11.42 16.39 8.66
N PRO A 209 -12.63 15.82 8.53
CA PRO A 209 -13.18 14.93 9.55
C PRO A 209 -12.23 13.77 9.83
N ARG A 210 -12.10 13.39 11.10
CA ARG A 210 -11.34 12.19 11.47
C ARG A 210 -12.16 10.94 11.19
N ILE A 211 -11.52 9.93 10.64
CA ILE A 211 -12.08 8.61 10.40
C ILE A 211 -11.98 7.82 11.72
N PRO A 212 -13.10 7.45 12.37
CA PRO A 212 -13.08 6.86 13.71
C PRO A 212 -12.38 5.49 13.77
N SER A 213 -12.41 4.73 12.68
CA SER A 213 -11.86 3.38 12.61
C SER A 213 -11.13 3.17 11.28
N PRO A 214 -9.80 3.30 11.23
CA PRO A 214 -9.00 3.00 10.03
C PRO A 214 -8.88 1.47 9.85
N ASN A 215 -10.00 0.82 9.55
CA ASN A 215 -10.13 -0.64 9.51
C ASN A 215 -9.87 -1.23 8.11
N GLY A 216 -9.62 -0.39 7.10
CA GLY A 216 -9.43 -0.81 5.71
C GLY A 216 -10.73 -0.98 4.92
N ILE A 217 -11.88 -0.55 5.47
CA ILE A 217 -13.16 -0.49 4.78
C ILE A 217 -13.43 0.95 4.36
N PHE A 218 -13.62 1.20 3.08
CA PHE A 218 -13.90 2.53 2.54
C PHE A 218 -15.39 2.82 2.78
N ASP A 219 -15.69 3.34 3.94
CA ASP A 219 -17.05 3.67 4.37
C ASP A 219 -17.43 5.13 4.08
N THR A 220 -18.61 5.55 4.55
CA THR A 220 -19.08 6.93 4.40
C THR A 220 -18.20 7.93 5.14
N ALA A 221 -17.73 7.59 6.34
CA ALA A 221 -16.82 8.45 7.09
C ALA A 221 -15.51 8.69 6.30
N THR A 222 -14.98 7.64 5.68
CA THR A 222 -13.81 7.72 4.79
C THR A 222 -14.12 8.58 3.58
N ARG A 223 -15.25 8.38 2.90
CA ARG A 223 -15.67 9.16 1.73
C ARG A 223 -15.80 10.66 2.04
N GLU A 224 -16.47 11.01 3.14
CA GLU A 224 -16.64 12.42 3.52
C GLU A 224 -15.29 13.09 3.89
N SER A 225 -14.41 12.35 4.56
CA SER A 225 -13.04 12.82 4.84
C SER A 225 -12.25 13.07 3.55
N ILE A 226 -12.37 12.17 2.57
CA ILE A 226 -11.75 12.32 1.24
C ILE A 226 -12.33 13.50 0.46
N ARG A 227 -13.67 13.66 0.42
CA ARG A 227 -14.31 14.82 -0.25
C ARG A 227 -13.81 16.14 0.35
N LYS A 228 -13.70 16.20 1.68
CA LYS A 228 -13.21 17.40 2.35
C LYS A 228 -11.73 17.66 2.07
N PHE A 229 -10.90 16.61 2.06
CA PHE A 229 -9.51 16.70 1.62
C PHE A 229 -9.40 17.20 0.18
N GLN A 230 -10.14 16.61 -0.76
CA GLN A 230 -10.13 16.99 -2.16
C GLN A 230 -10.49 18.47 -2.35
N SER A 231 -11.53 18.92 -1.66
CA SER A 231 -11.95 20.33 -1.66
C SER A 231 -10.86 21.26 -1.12
N LEU A 232 -10.15 20.90 -0.05
CA LEU A 232 -9.10 21.74 0.54
C LEU A 232 -7.83 21.83 -0.34
N PHE A 233 -7.57 20.80 -1.16
CA PHE A 233 -6.35 20.70 -1.96
C PHE A 233 -6.59 20.83 -3.47
N ASN A 234 -7.71 21.45 -3.86
CA ASN A 234 -8.07 21.75 -5.26
C ASN A 234 -8.03 20.52 -6.18
N LEU A 235 -8.58 19.41 -5.70
CA LEU A 235 -8.76 18.17 -6.46
C LEU A 235 -10.24 18.01 -6.86
N THR A 236 -10.52 17.12 -7.82
CA THR A 236 -11.88 16.69 -8.13
C THR A 236 -12.58 16.17 -6.87
N VAL A 237 -13.74 16.74 -6.52
CA VAL A 237 -14.48 16.41 -5.28
C VAL A 237 -15.51 15.30 -5.53
N ASP A 238 -15.01 14.12 -5.87
CA ASP A 238 -15.81 12.93 -6.17
C ASP A 238 -15.90 11.94 -4.99
N GLY A 239 -15.07 12.11 -3.95
CA GLY A 239 -14.95 11.18 -2.84
C GLY A 239 -14.23 9.88 -3.19
N ILE A 240 -13.53 9.84 -4.33
CA ILE A 240 -12.79 8.69 -4.86
C ILE A 240 -11.28 8.97 -4.74
N VAL A 241 -10.53 7.98 -4.27
CA VAL A 241 -9.07 8.07 -4.21
C VAL A 241 -8.47 7.54 -5.51
N GLY A 242 -8.48 8.37 -6.54
CA GLY A 242 -7.72 8.16 -7.78
C GLY A 242 -6.23 8.52 -7.64
N LYS A 243 -5.47 8.42 -8.74
CA LYS A 243 -4.01 8.66 -8.77
C LYS A 243 -3.63 10.02 -8.17
N ALA A 244 -4.32 11.10 -8.56
CA ALA A 244 -4.06 12.45 -8.06
C ALA A 244 -4.30 12.58 -6.54
N THR A 245 -5.46 12.13 -6.04
CA THR A 245 -5.79 12.14 -4.61
C THR A 245 -4.78 11.33 -3.80
N TRP A 246 -4.44 10.12 -4.26
CA TRP A 246 -3.48 9.24 -3.61
C TRP A 246 -2.12 9.91 -3.42
N TYR A 247 -1.55 10.45 -4.50
CA TYR A 247 -0.24 11.10 -4.43
C TYR A 247 -0.25 12.39 -3.62
N LYS A 248 -1.35 13.15 -3.66
CA LYS A 248 -1.48 14.35 -2.83
C LYS A 248 -1.51 14.03 -1.34
N ILE A 249 -2.24 12.97 -0.93
CA ILE A 249 -2.25 12.50 0.46
C ILE A 249 -0.84 12.11 0.89
N LYS A 250 -0.13 11.33 0.07
CA LYS A 250 1.24 10.92 0.37
C LYS A 250 2.22 12.09 0.48
N GLN A 251 2.16 13.03 -0.45
CA GLN A 251 2.99 14.21 -0.45
C GLN A 251 2.84 14.99 0.87
N LEU A 252 1.59 15.24 1.27
CA LEU A 252 1.30 15.96 2.51
C LEU A 252 1.70 15.16 3.75
N TYR A 253 1.43 13.86 3.76
CA TYR A 253 1.82 12.97 4.85
C TYR A 253 3.34 12.98 5.06
N ALA A 254 4.12 12.79 3.99
CA ALA A 254 5.58 12.81 4.04
C ALA A 254 6.11 14.19 4.46
N GLY A 255 5.47 15.28 4.01
CA GLY A 255 5.84 16.64 4.40
C GLY A 255 5.55 16.96 5.87
N ILE A 256 4.39 16.57 6.40
CA ILE A 256 4.03 16.78 7.80
C ILE A 256 4.98 16.04 8.74
N LEU A 257 5.34 14.81 8.39
CA LEU A 257 6.26 13.99 9.17
C LEU A 257 7.74 14.28 8.88
N LYS A 258 8.01 15.15 7.90
CA LYS A 258 9.36 15.52 7.46
C LYS A 258 10.23 14.31 7.09
N LEU A 259 9.63 13.31 6.45
CA LEU A 259 10.31 12.03 6.18
C LEU A 259 11.51 12.15 5.24
N GLY A 260 11.58 13.22 4.45
CA GLY A 260 12.71 13.52 3.56
C GLY A 260 13.68 14.56 4.11
N GLU A 261 13.65 14.84 5.42
CA GLU A 261 14.54 15.77 6.11
C GLU A 261 15.40 15.03 7.14
N LEU A 262 16.57 15.60 7.46
CA LEU A 262 17.48 15.05 8.47
C LEU A 262 16.80 14.99 9.86
N TYR A 263 16.05 16.02 10.24
CA TYR A 263 15.31 16.08 11.50
C TYR A 263 13.83 15.65 11.32
N SER A 264 13.63 14.37 10.99
CA SER A 264 12.30 13.76 10.76
C SER A 264 11.58 13.41 12.08
N GLU A 265 10.26 13.70 12.18
CA GLU A 265 9.39 13.18 13.26
C GLU A 265 9.31 11.64 13.18
N GLY A 266 9.26 11.13 11.94
CA GLY A 266 9.38 9.72 11.58
C GLY A 266 8.18 8.84 11.93
N LEU A 267 8.21 7.59 11.43
CA LEU A 267 7.17 6.59 11.66
C LEU A 267 7.62 5.61 12.73
N ARG A 268 7.06 5.68 13.94
CA ARG A 268 7.43 4.76 15.03
C ARG A 268 6.78 3.38 14.83
N LEU A 269 7.49 2.32 15.16
CA LEU A 269 6.94 0.95 15.22
C LEU A 269 5.64 0.88 16.01
N THR A 270 5.45 1.60 17.12
CA THR A 270 4.18 1.55 17.89
C THR A 270 2.99 2.21 17.18
N ASP A 271 3.22 3.25 16.38
CA ASP A 271 2.22 3.82 15.46
C ASP A 271 1.98 2.88 14.26
N VAL A 272 2.95 2.00 13.98
CA VAL A 272 2.99 0.98 12.91
C VAL A 272 2.71 -0.47 13.40
N GLU A 273 2.46 -0.73 14.69
CA GLU A 273 2.26 -2.09 15.25
C GLU A 273 1.05 -2.24 16.18
N ARG A 274 0.56 -1.18 16.86
CA ARG A 274 -0.62 -1.31 17.75
C ARG A 274 -1.99 -1.46 17.06
N GLN A 275 -2.04 -1.42 15.73
CA GLN A 275 -3.27 -1.56 14.91
C GLN A 275 -3.21 -2.67 13.83
N PHE A 276 -2.23 -3.60 13.86
CA PHE A 276 -1.79 -4.27 12.64
C PHE A 276 -2.18 -5.75 12.58
N LYS A 277 -3.26 -6.00 11.84
CA LYS A 277 -3.22 -7.07 10.84
C LYS A 277 -2.86 -6.44 9.50
N THR A 278 -1.56 -6.23 9.25
CA THR A 278 -1.01 -5.78 7.94
C THR A 278 -1.35 -6.75 6.81
N VAL A 279 -1.69 -7.98 7.15
CA VAL A 279 -1.94 -9.09 6.24
C VAL A 279 -2.99 -9.98 6.86
N ILE A 280 -3.75 -10.67 6.00
CA ILE A 280 -4.73 -11.66 6.42
C ILE A 280 -4.09 -13.03 6.31
N LYS A 281 -3.97 -13.74 7.43
CA LYS A 281 -3.23 -14.99 7.56
C LYS A 281 -4.00 -16.02 8.37
N ARG A 282 -3.48 -17.26 8.40
CA ARG A 282 -4.07 -18.35 9.18
C ARG A 282 -4.25 -17.97 10.64
N GLY A 283 -5.44 -18.25 11.17
CA GLY A 283 -5.89 -17.86 12.51
C GLY A 283 -6.74 -16.59 12.55
N ASP A 284 -6.72 -15.79 11.47
CA ASP A 284 -7.55 -14.60 11.37
C ASP A 284 -9.03 -14.92 11.20
N ARG A 285 -9.90 -14.01 11.65
CA ARG A 285 -11.35 -14.12 11.53
C ARG A 285 -11.93 -12.75 11.18
N GLY A 286 -12.99 -12.72 10.37
CA GLY A 286 -13.69 -11.48 10.06
C GLY A 286 -14.28 -11.38 8.66
N GLN A 287 -14.82 -10.20 8.37
CA GLN A 287 -15.46 -9.89 7.08
C GLN A 287 -14.44 -9.85 5.92
N ASP A 288 -13.20 -9.47 6.22
CA ASP A 288 -12.06 -9.48 5.31
C ASP A 288 -11.67 -10.91 4.90
N VAL A 289 -11.64 -11.85 5.87
CA VAL A 289 -11.42 -13.27 5.62
C VAL A 289 -12.52 -13.87 4.74
N SER A 290 -13.79 -13.62 5.06
CA SER A 290 -14.91 -14.13 4.25
C SER A 290 -14.94 -13.53 2.84
N THR A 291 -14.46 -12.30 2.66
CA THR A 291 -14.31 -11.69 1.32
C THR A 291 -13.26 -12.41 0.49
N ILE A 292 -12.09 -12.72 1.07
CA ILE A 292 -11.06 -13.51 0.40
C ILE A 292 -11.57 -14.91 0.06
N GLN A 293 -12.20 -15.58 1.04
CA GLN A 293 -12.74 -16.92 0.84
C GLN A 293 -13.76 -16.94 -0.30
N TYR A 294 -14.62 -15.92 -0.39
CA TYR A 294 -15.55 -15.77 -1.49
C TYR A 294 -14.84 -15.62 -2.84
N PHE A 295 -13.85 -14.72 -2.94
CA PHE A 295 -13.09 -14.57 -4.19
C PHE A 295 -12.39 -15.86 -4.59
N LEU A 296 -11.72 -16.54 -3.66
CA LEU A 296 -11.06 -17.81 -3.91
C LEU A 296 -12.06 -18.90 -4.32
N ASN A 297 -13.22 -18.96 -3.69
CA ASN A 297 -14.27 -19.92 -4.01
C ASN A 297 -14.81 -19.68 -5.42
N PHE A 298 -15.17 -18.43 -5.73
CA PHE A 298 -15.64 -18.04 -7.06
C PHE A 298 -14.59 -18.33 -8.14
N ILE A 299 -13.35 -17.86 -7.97
CA ILE A 299 -12.25 -18.08 -8.92
C ILE A 299 -11.96 -19.57 -9.09
N GLY A 300 -12.02 -20.35 -8.00
CA GLY A 300 -11.83 -21.80 -8.02
C GLY A 300 -12.88 -22.53 -8.88
N ASN A 301 -14.11 -22.02 -8.98
CA ASN A 301 -15.13 -22.61 -9.85
C ASN A 301 -14.83 -22.42 -11.35
N PHE A 302 -13.97 -21.45 -11.71
CA PHE A 302 -13.55 -21.20 -13.09
C PHE A 302 -12.11 -21.67 -13.37
N THR A 303 -11.42 -22.25 -12.38
CA THR A 303 -10.02 -22.66 -12.52
C THR A 303 -9.75 -24.00 -11.83
N ASN A 304 -9.13 -24.94 -12.54
CA ASN A 304 -8.98 -26.32 -12.03
C ASN A 304 -7.95 -26.49 -10.90
N ASN A 305 -7.12 -25.46 -10.64
CA ASN A 305 -5.95 -25.57 -9.74
C ASN A 305 -6.16 -24.92 -8.37
N ILE A 306 -7.28 -24.24 -8.14
CA ILE A 306 -7.60 -23.59 -6.87
C ILE A 306 -8.77 -24.32 -6.23
N GLN A 307 -8.48 -25.06 -5.17
CA GLN A 307 -9.49 -25.72 -4.36
C GLN A 307 -10.32 -24.65 -3.62
N PRO A 308 -11.65 -24.58 -3.82
CA PRO A 308 -12.49 -23.60 -3.15
C PRO A 308 -12.48 -23.77 -1.63
N PRO A 309 -12.19 -22.74 -0.83
CA PRO A 309 -12.33 -22.82 0.61
C PRO A 309 -13.80 -22.68 1.04
N ALA A 310 -14.10 -23.11 2.26
CA ALA A 310 -15.33 -22.73 2.93
C ALA A 310 -15.35 -21.20 3.14
N VAL A 311 -16.51 -20.58 2.93
CA VAL A 311 -16.73 -19.15 3.17
C VAL A 311 -17.41 -19.03 4.54
N ASP A 312 -16.60 -19.00 5.60
CA ASP A 312 -17.04 -19.02 7.01
C ASP A 312 -16.48 -17.83 7.82
N GLY A 313 -15.64 -17.01 7.21
CA GLY A 313 -14.96 -15.91 7.87
C GLY A 313 -13.85 -16.35 8.83
N ILE A 314 -13.39 -17.61 8.78
CA ILE A 314 -12.31 -18.16 9.59
C ILE A 314 -11.16 -18.62 8.69
N PHE A 315 -9.98 -18.02 8.85
CA PHE A 315 -8.82 -18.36 8.03
C PHE A 315 -8.17 -19.65 8.57
N GLY A 316 -8.77 -20.78 8.22
CA GLY A 316 -8.31 -22.13 8.56
C GLY A 316 -7.29 -22.70 7.57
N GLN A 317 -7.04 -24.01 7.68
CA GLN A 317 -6.11 -24.72 6.79
C GLN A 317 -6.59 -24.73 5.33
N GLY A 318 -7.91 -24.89 5.10
CA GLY A 318 -8.49 -24.86 3.75
C GLY A 318 -8.22 -23.52 3.07
N THR A 319 -8.51 -22.41 3.74
CA THR A 319 -8.23 -21.05 3.22
C THR A 319 -6.74 -20.83 2.95
N TYR A 320 -5.85 -21.27 3.84
CA TYR A 320 -4.40 -21.21 3.61
C TYR A 320 -3.98 -21.95 2.33
N ASN A 321 -4.47 -23.17 2.13
CA ASN A 321 -4.16 -23.97 0.94
C ASN A 321 -4.63 -23.28 -0.34
N SER A 322 -5.87 -22.76 -0.35
CA SER A 322 -6.42 -22.02 -1.49
C SER A 322 -5.62 -20.75 -1.80
N VAL A 323 -5.16 -20.02 -0.78
CA VAL A 323 -4.31 -18.83 -0.97
C VAL A 323 -2.97 -19.21 -1.59
N VAL A 324 -2.30 -20.25 -1.09
CA VAL A 324 -1.02 -20.72 -1.66
C VAL A 324 -1.20 -21.16 -3.11
N GLN A 325 -2.27 -21.89 -3.43
CA GLN A 325 -2.59 -22.31 -4.80
C GLN A 325 -2.81 -21.11 -5.72
N PHE A 326 -3.62 -20.14 -5.28
CA PHE A 326 -3.84 -18.90 -6.01
C PHE A 326 -2.52 -18.14 -6.24
N GLN A 327 -1.71 -17.98 -5.20
CA GLN A 327 -0.42 -17.29 -5.30
C GLN A 327 0.50 -17.96 -6.32
N ARG A 328 0.62 -19.30 -6.30
CA ARG A 328 1.40 -20.06 -7.29
C ARG A 328 0.89 -19.86 -8.71
N GLN A 329 -0.42 -19.99 -8.90
CA GLN A 329 -1.04 -19.89 -10.22
C GLN A 329 -0.82 -18.51 -10.87
N TYR A 330 -0.78 -17.45 -10.06
CA TYR A 330 -0.66 -16.08 -10.55
C TYR A 330 0.73 -15.46 -10.35
N GLY A 331 1.76 -16.27 -10.09
CA GLY A 331 3.16 -15.82 -10.02
C GLY A 331 3.49 -14.92 -8.82
N LEU A 332 2.75 -15.07 -7.72
CA LEU A 332 3.01 -14.40 -6.45
C LEU A 332 3.86 -15.28 -5.52
N ALA A 333 4.43 -14.68 -4.47
CA ALA A 333 5.11 -15.44 -3.42
C ALA A 333 4.11 -16.41 -2.74
N PRO A 334 4.35 -17.73 -2.72
CA PRO A 334 3.41 -18.73 -2.24
C PRO A 334 3.52 -18.94 -0.72
N ASP A 335 3.38 -17.85 0.04
CA ASP A 335 3.56 -17.81 1.51
C ASP A 335 2.26 -18.04 2.30
N GLY A 336 1.11 -18.14 1.62
CA GLY A 336 -0.20 -18.34 2.24
C GLY A 336 -0.69 -17.13 3.04
N ILE A 337 -0.07 -15.97 2.84
CA ILE A 337 -0.40 -14.71 3.50
C ILE A 337 -1.07 -13.79 2.47
N VAL A 338 -2.29 -13.34 2.76
CA VAL A 338 -2.97 -12.37 1.89
C VAL A 338 -2.55 -10.97 2.28
N GLY A 339 -1.44 -10.55 1.68
CA GLY A 339 -1.00 -9.16 1.65
C GLY A 339 -1.62 -8.37 0.49
N ARG A 340 -1.17 -7.13 0.35
CA ARG A 340 -1.65 -6.18 -0.68
C ARG A 340 -1.64 -6.76 -2.10
N ASP A 341 -0.54 -7.39 -2.52
CA ASP A 341 -0.39 -7.90 -3.88
C ASP A 341 -1.35 -9.06 -4.15
N THR A 342 -1.47 -10.01 -3.21
CA THR A 342 -2.43 -11.11 -3.29
C THR A 342 -3.86 -10.61 -3.33
N TRP A 343 -4.20 -9.63 -2.48
CA TRP A 343 -5.54 -9.03 -2.44
C TRP A 343 -5.90 -8.34 -3.76
N ASN A 344 -5.00 -7.51 -4.30
CA ASN A 344 -5.21 -6.80 -5.55
C ASN A 344 -5.34 -7.78 -6.72
N LYS A 345 -4.54 -8.85 -6.74
CA LYS A 345 -4.64 -9.89 -7.76
C LYS A 345 -5.94 -10.66 -7.67
N LEU A 346 -6.42 -11.01 -6.47
CA LEU A 346 -7.73 -11.66 -6.26
C LEU A 346 -8.85 -10.84 -6.89
N GLN A 347 -8.92 -9.55 -6.56
CA GLN A 347 -9.95 -8.67 -7.11
C GLN A 347 -9.83 -8.50 -8.63
N ALA A 348 -8.61 -8.36 -9.16
CA ALA A 348 -8.40 -8.24 -10.60
C ALA A 348 -8.92 -9.47 -11.34
N VAL A 349 -8.52 -10.67 -10.91
CA VAL A 349 -8.96 -11.94 -11.51
C VAL A 349 -10.47 -12.10 -11.39
N TYR A 350 -11.04 -11.81 -10.23
CA TYR A 350 -12.50 -11.84 -10.01
C TYR A 350 -13.25 -10.96 -11.01
N ASN A 351 -12.82 -9.69 -11.16
CA ASN A 351 -13.43 -8.74 -12.09
C ASN A 351 -13.23 -9.15 -13.56
N ASP A 352 -12.08 -9.72 -13.90
CA ASP A 352 -11.80 -10.18 -15.25
C ASP A 352 -12.71 -11.36 -15.63
N ILE A 353 -12.91 -12.32 -14.72
CA ILE A 353 -13.91 -13.40 -14.91
C ILE A 353 -15.30 -12.79 -15.09
N LEU A 354 -15.71 -11.84 -14.25
CA LEU A 354 -17.01 -11.16 -14.40
C LEU A 354 -17.17 -10.47 -15.76
N ARG A 355 -16.10 -9.95 -16.36
CA ARG A 355 -16.13 -9.34 -17.70
C ARG A 355 -16.21 -10.34 -18.84
N THR A 356 -15.82 -11.59 -18.61
CA THR A 356 -15.90 -12.65 -19.65
C THR A 356 -17.32 -13.18 -19.86
N PHE A 357 -18.28 -12.84 -19.00
CA PHE A 357 -19.69 -13.07 -19.29
C PHE A 357 -20.16 -12.06 -20.35
N PRO A 358 -20.57 -12.50 -21.55
CA PRO A 358 -20.93 -11.60 -22.64
C PRO A 358 -22.08 -10.69 -22.22
N GLY A 359 -21.84 -9.39 -22.33
CA GLY A 359 -22.87 -8.36 -22.20
C GLY A 359 -23.77 -8.36 -23.44
N GLU A 360 -25.06 -8.22 -23.19
CA GLU A 360 -26.17 -8.11 -24.15
C GLU A 360 -26.63 -9.45 -24.77
N PHE A 361 -27.79 -9.93 -24.29
CA PHE A 361 -28.58 -11.08 -24.77
C PHE A 361 -28.02 -12.48 -24.52
N SER A 362 -28.12 -12.98 -23.29
CA SER A 362 -28.16 -14.43 -23.00
C SER A 362 -28.66 -14.67 -21.58
N ILE A 363 -29.11 -15.89 -21.28
CA ILE A 363 -29.50 -16.51 -19.99
C ILE A 363 -28.67 -16.09 -18.73
N TYR A 364 -27.55 -15.38 -18.90
CA TYR A 364 -26.66 -14.89 -17.86
C TYR A 364 -27.11 -13.61 -17.12
N ASP A 365 -28.12 -12.86 -17.57
CA ASP A 365 -28.66 -11.72 -16.80
C ASP A 365 -29.25 -12.18 -15.45
N GLN A 366 -29.79 -13.40 -15.40
CA GLN A 366 -30.16 -14.04 -14.14
C GLN A 366 -28.94 -14.29 -13.25
N TYR A 367 -27.85 -14.88 -13.77
CA TYR A 367 -26.66 -15.21 -12.97
C TYR A 367 -25.90 -13.96 -12.48
N ALA A 368 -25.72 -12.96 -13.35
CA ALA A 368 -25.03 -11.72 -13.01
C ALA A 368 -25.77 -10.93 -11.92
N ARG A 369 -27.11 -10.98 -11.91
CA ARG A 369 -27.93 -10.36 -10.86
C ARG A 369 -27.62 -10.93 -9.48
N PHE A 370 -27.43 -12.26 -9.38
CA PHE A 370 -27.14 -12.96 -8.12
C PHE A 370 -25.65 -12.97 -7.73
N ALA A 371 -24.74 -12.66 -8.65
CA ALA A 371 -23.32 -12.53 -8.34
C ALA A 371 -23.08 -11.36 -7.37
N TYR A 372 -22.21 -11.57 -6.37
CA TYR A 372 -21.83 -10.49 -5.45
C TYR A 372 -21.15 -9.36 -6.25
N PRO A 373 -21.41 -8.07 -5.98
CA PRO A 373 -20.82 -6.98 -6.76
C PRO A 373 -19.29 -6.83 -6.63
N GLY A 374 -18.61 -7.62 -5.79
CA GLY A 374 -17.17 -7.55 -5.57
C GLY A 374 -16.72 -6.47 -4.58
N TYR A 375 -17.65 -5.72 -4.00
CA TYR A 375 -17.44 -4.70 -2.97
C TYR A 375 -18.63 -4.67 -2.00
N ASN A 376 -18.39 -4.19 -0.78
CA ASN A 376 -19.45 -4.15 0.23
C ASN A 376 -20.52 -3.11 -0.13
N LEU A 377 -21.78 -3.44 0.09
CA LEU A 377 -22.84 -2.44 0.14
C LEU A 377 -23.08 -2.00 1.58
N LEU A 378 -23.21 -0.71 1.80
CA LEU A 378 -23.46 -0.12 3.11
C LEU A 378 -24.23 1.19 2.95
N ARG A 379 -24.63 1.82 4.06
CA ARG A 379 -25.32 3.13 4.02
C ARG A 379 -24.56 4.10 3.10
N GLY A 380 -25.27 4.73 2.17
CA GLY A 380 -24.70 5.68 1.20
C GLY A 380 -24.20 5.05 -0.12
N SER A 381 -24.18 3.72 -0.23
CA SER A 381 -24.06 3.03 -1.53
C SER A 381 -25.28 3.34 -2.39
N THR A 382 -25.09 3.41 -3.71
CA THR A 382 -26.16 3.63 -4.69
C THR A 382 -25.93 2.79 -5.94
N GLY A 383 -26.98 2.60 -6.75
CA GLY A 383 -26.90 1.95 -8.08
C GLY A 383 -27.64 0.62 -8.17
N SER A 384 -27.44 -0.09 -9.28
CA SER A 384 -28.15 -1.33 -9.60
C SER A 384 -27.92 -2.45 -8.57
N ALA A 385 -26.70 -2.58 -8.03
CA ALA A 385 -26.40 -3.56 -6.99
C ALA A 385 -27.21 -3.31 -5.70
N VAL A 386 -27.46 -2.05 -5.35
CA VAL A 386 -28.31 -1.70 -4.20
C VAL A 386 -29.78 -1.99 -4.50
N ARG A 387 -30.23 -1.72 -5.73
CA ARG A 387 -31.59 -2.05 -6.17
C ARG A 387 -31.83 -3.56 -6.10
N ASN A 388 -30.92 -4.37 -6.63
CA ASN A 388 -30.99 -5.83 -6.56
C ASN A 388 -31.08 -6.32 -5.10
N LEU A 389 -30.21 -5.80 -4.22
CA LEU A 389 -30.26 -6.12 -2.79
C LEU A 389 -31.63 -5.79 -2.17
N GLN A 390 -32.19 -4.61 -2.49
CA GLN A 390 -33.48 -4.20 -1.95
C GLN A 390 -34.61 -5.12 -2.45
N GLU A 391 -34.59 -5.52 -3.72
CA GLU A 391 -35.54 -6.51 -4.25
C GLU A 391 -35.41 -7.86 -3.54
N TYR A 392 -34.20 -8.30 -3.20
CA TYR A 392 -33.97 -9.51 -2.41
C TYR A 392 -34.55 -9.39 -1.00
N LEU A 393 -34.31 -8.25 -0.34
CA LEU A 393 -34.85 -7.96 0.99
C LEU A 393 -36.37 -7.88 1.00
N GLN A 394 -37.01 -7.40 -0.08
CA GLN A 394 -38.47 -7.39 -0.20
C GLN A 394 -39.04 -8.80 -0.15
N VAL A 395 -38.47 -9.75 -0.89
CA VAL A 395 -38.93 -11.15 -0.86
C VAL A 395 -38.70 -11.75 0.52
N LEU A 396 -37.52 -11.50 1.13
CA LEU A 396 -37.23 -11.94 2.49
C LEU A 396 -38.24 -11.39 3.52
N SER A 397 -38.63 -10.12 3.41
CA SER A 397 -39.60 -9.49 4.32
C SER A 397 -41.00 -10.10 4.28
N ARG A 398 -41.36 -10.83 3.21
CA ARG A 398 -42.66 -11.52 3.09
C ARG A 398 -42.70 -12.79 3.93
N GLY A 399 -41.57 -13.48 4.04
CA GLY A 399 -41.46 -14.76 4.76
C GLY A 399 -40.79 -14.65 6.14
N VAL A 400 -40.14 -13.52 6.44
CA VAL A 400 -39.41 -13.29 7.69
C VAL A 400 -39.87 -11.97 8.31
N GLU A 401 -40.82 -12.06 9.25
CA GLU A 401 -41.48 -10.91 9.89
C GLU A 401 -40.49 -9.91 10.54
N SER A 402 -39.38 -10.41 11.07
CA SER A 402 -38.35 -9.56 11.69
C SER A 402 -37.60 -8.64 10.70
N VAL A 403 -37.70 -8.91 9.39
CA VAL A 403 -37.03 -8.13 8.33
C VAL A 403 -38.02 -7.09 7.79
N PRO A 404 -37.80 -5.79 8.02
CA PRO A 404 -38.70 -4.75 7.51
C PRO A 404 -38.66 -4.67 5.98
N TYR A 405 -39.81 -4.34 5.40
CA TYR A 405 -39.93 -4.02 3.98
C TYR A 405 -39.06 -2.81 3.60
N VAL A 406 -38.48 -2.84 2.40
CA VAL A 406 -37.68 -1.74 1.84
C VAL A 406 -38.07 -1.48 0.40
N ALA A 407 -38.16 -0.20 0.00
CA ALA A 407 -38.35 0.16 -1.41
C ALA A 407 -37.07 -0.11 -2.22
N ALA A 408 -37.23 -0.51 -3.48
CA ALA A 408 -36.13 -0.80 -4.42
C ALA A 408 -35.69 0.45 -5.20
N ASP A 409 -35.36 1.52 -4.49
CA ASP A 409 -34.99 2.81 -5.09
C ASP A 409 -33.54 2.86 -5.62
N GLY A 410 -32.72 1.88 -5.27
CA GLY A 410 -31.28 1.85 -5.60
C GLY A 410 -30.43 2.72 -4.69
N ILE A 411 -30.95 3.16 -3.55
CA ILE A 411 -30.27 4.02 -2.56
C ILE A 411 -30.21 3.28 -1.22
N PHE A 412 -28.99 3.01 -0.74
CA PHE A 412 -28.82 2.33 0.53
C PHE A 412 -28.98 3.35 1.68
N GLY A 413 -30.24 3.62 2.01
CA GLY A 413 -30.64 4.53 3.07
C GLY A 413 -30.77 3.88 4.46
N PRO A 414 -31.28 4.62 5.45
CA PRO A 414 -31.50 4.11 6.81
C PRO A 414 -32.42 2.89 6.88
N GLN A 415 -33.46 2.83 6.03
CA GLN A 415 -34.39 1.70 5.96
C GLN A 415 -33.70 0.44 5.44
N THR A 416 -32.92 0.55 4.35
CA THR A 416 -32.12 -0.56 3.83
C THR A 416 -31.11 -1.05 4.87
N GLU A 417 -30.48 -0.15 5.63
CA GLU A 417 -29.57 -0.56 6.72
C GLU A 417 -30.29 -1.31 7.85
N ALA A 418 -31.49 -0.88 8.23
CA ALA A 418 -32.29 -1.58 9.22
C ALA A 418 -32.68 -2.98 8.76
N ALA A 419 -33.14 -3.12 7.50
CA ALA A 419 -33.46 -4.41 6.90
C ALA A 419 -32.24 -5.32 6.79
N VAL A 420 -31.07 -4.79 6.42
CA VAL A 420 -29.80 -5.53 6.38
C VAL A 420 -29.42 -6.02 7.77
N LYS A 421 -29.50 -5.18 8.81
CA LYS A 421 -29.21 -5.60 10.19
C LYS A 421 -30.16 -6.72 10.65
N ALA A 422 -31.45 -6.63 10.30
CA ALA A 422 -32.43 -7.67 10.61
C ALA A 422 -32.15 -8.98 9.87
N ALA A 423 -31.89 -8.91 8.56
CA ALA A 423 -31.55 -10.07 7.74
C ALA A 423 -30.28 -10.77 8.27
N ARG A 424 -29.26 -10.00 8.68
CA ARG A 424 -28.06 -10.57 9.31
C ARG A 424 -28.38 -11.34 10.60
N ARG A 425 -29.26 -10.82 11.47
CA ARG A 425 -29.70 -11.54 12.67
C ARG A 425 -30.37 -12.85 12.31
N TYR A 426 -31.26 -12.81 11.32
CA TYR A 426 -31.99 -13.99 10.84
C TYR A 426 -31.04 -15.10 10.36
N PHE A 427 -30.01 -14.74 9.58
CA PHE A 427 -29.00 -15.69 9.10
C PHE A 427 -27.86 -15.98 10.11
N GLY A 428 -28.01 -15.58 11.39
CA GLY A 428 -27.00 -15.85 12.43
C GLY A 428 -25.67 -15.09 12.24
N LEU A 429 -25.66 -14.03 11.43
CA LEU A 429 -24.49 -13.18 11.18
C LEU A 429 -24.45 -12.00 12.17
N THR A 430 -23.25 -11.47 12.43
CA THR A 430 -23.09 -10.26 13.27
C THR A 430 -23.93 -9.09 12.71
N PRO A 431 -24.84 -8.47 13.49
CA PRO A 431 -25.87 -7.57 12.96
C PRO A 431 -25.37 -6.14 12.72
N ASN A 432 -24.42 -5.97 11.79
CA ASN A 432 -23.93 -4.68 11.33
C ASN A 432 -24.64 -4.22 10.03
N GLY A 433 -24.44 -2.97 9.62
CA GLY A 433 -25.08 -2.37 8.44
C GLY A 433 -24.39 -2.68 7.11
N VAL A 434 -23.55 -3.72 7.05
CA VAL A 434 -22.70 -4.02 5.89
C VAL A 434 -23.18 -5.29 5.21
N VAL A 435 -23.28 -5.24 3.88
CA VAL A 435 -23.59 -6.39 3.02
C VAL A 435 -22.30 -6.81 2.32
N GLY A 436 -21.66 -7.82 2.89
CA GLY A 436 -20.57 -8.56 2.25
C GLY A 436 -21.09 -9.84 1.57
N PRO A 437 -20.20 -10.68 1.02
CA PRO A 437 -20.59 -11.81 0.18
C PRO A 437 -21.45 -12.86 0.91
N LEU A 438 -21.20 -13.10 2.19
CA LEU A 438 -21.99 -14.06 2.99
C LEU A 438 -23.47 -13.69 3.06
N LEU A 439 -23.74 -12.43 3.43
CA LEU A 439 -25.12 -11.97 3.52
C LEU A 439 -25.75 -11.84 2.14
N TRP A 440 -25.00 -11.34 1.15
CA TRP A 440 -25.49 -11.24 -0.22
C TRP A 440 -25.95 -12.61 -0.73
N TYR A 441 -25.12 -13.65 -0.59
CA TYR A 441 -25.46 -15.00 -1.00
C TYR A 441 -26.70 -15.52 -0.26
N ALA A 442 -26.76 -15.39 1.07
CA ALA A 442 -27.89 -15.88 1.84
C ALA A 442 -29.23 -15.26 1.42
N ILE A 443 -29.27 -13.94 1.18
CA ILE A 443 -30.51 -13.27 0.75
C ILE A 443 -30.80 -13.56 -0.73
N ALA A 444 -29.79 -13.63 -1.59
CA ALA A 444 -29.94 -13.96 -3.02
C ALA A 444 -30.44 -15.39 -3.23
N GLU A 445 -29.93 -16.35 -2.46
CA GLU A 445 -30.38 -17.75 -2.46
C GLU A 445 -31.82 -17.87 -1.95
N TYR A 446 -32.13 -17.21 -0.84
CA TYR A 446 -33.51 -17.14 -0.35
C TYR A 446 -34.44 -16.57 -1.42
N TYR A 447 -34.06 -15.47 -2.07
CA TYR A 447 -34.82 -14.90 -3.16
C TYR A 447 -35.02 -15.94 -4.27
N TYR A 448 -33.96 -16.57 -4.76
CA TYR A 448 -34.02 -17.53 -5.88
C TYR A 448 -35.03 -18.67 -5.67
N TYR A 449 -35.16 -19.17 -4.44
CA TYR A 449 -36.11 -20.25 -4.11
C TYR A 449 -37.53 -19.78 -3.77
N ASN A 450 -37.79 -18.46 -3.67
CA ASN A 450 -39.05 -17.90 -3.19
C ASN A 450 -39.66 -16.83 -4.14
N VAL A 451 -39.24 -16.80 -5.41
CA VAL A 451 -39.89 -16.02 -6.50
C VAL A 451 -40.37 -16.87 -7.64
#